data_AF-A0A560CJZ1-F1
#
_entry.id   AF-A0A560CJZ1-F1
#
_cell.length_a   1.000
_cell.length_b   1.000
_cell.length_c   1.000
_cell.angle_alpha   90.00
_cell.angle_beta   90.00
_cell.angle_gamma   90.00
#
_symmetry.space_group_name_H-M   'P 1'
#
loop_
_entity.id
_entity.type
_entity.pdbx_description
1 polymer ?
#
loop_
_entity_poly.entity_id
_entity_poly.type
_entity_poly.pdbx_seq_one_letter_code
_entity_poly.pdbx_strand_id
1 'polypeptide(L)'
;MRSMDPMKPPLNPLANPPMTATDRQRTLDYFERLGRDKVRLYSAIDCDRYLGGWQVRELADQWLAEKAEEERPVPLWRRIVRRR
;
A
#
# COMPACT_ATOMS: atom_id res chain seq x y z
N MET A 1 -9.78 -8.14 -15.32
CA MET A 1 -9.41 -7.63 -13.98
C MET A 1 -9.63 -8.76 -12.99
N ARG A 2 -8.57 -9.36 -12.44
CA ARG A 2 -8.70 -10.38 -11.38
C ARG A 2 -9.16 -9.63 -10.13
N SER A 3 -10.39 -9.87 -9.66
CA SER A 3 -10.75 -9.58 -8.28
C SER A 3 -9.74 -10.33 -7.42
N MET A 4 -8.83 -9.61 -6.77
CA MET A 4 -8.04 -10.19 -5.69
C MET A 4 -9.04 -10.41 -4.56
N ASP A 5 -9.45 -11.66 -4.36
CA ASP A 5 -10.10 -12.04 -3.11
C ASP A 5 -9.18 -11.62 -1.95
N PRO A 6 -9.70 -10.95 -0.90
CA PRO A 6 -8.88 -10.55 0.24
C PRO A 6 -8.21 -11.81 0.79
N MET A 7 -6.87 -11.82 0.78
CA MET A 7 -6.07 -12.92 1.30
C MET A 7 -6.46 -13.10 2.77
N LYS A 8 -7.16 -14.20 3.05
CA LYS A 8 -7.69 -14.52 4.38
C LYS A 8 -6.50 -14.64 5.35
N PRO A 9 -6.56 -14.03 6.54
CA PRO A 9 -5.51 -14.18 7.54
C PRO A 9 -5.28 -15.67 7.81
N PRO A 10 -4.03 -16.10 8.03
CA PRO A 10 -3.74 -17.48 8.39
C PRO A 10 -4.54 -17.84 9.64
N LEU A 11 -5.16 -19.01 9.66
CA LEU A 11 -5.99 -19.51 10.78
C LEU A 11 -5.22 -19.65 12.10
N ASN A 12 -3.90 -19.44 12.08
CA ASN A 12 -3.03 -19.56 13.23
C ASN A 12 -2.46 -18.18 13.64
N PRO A 13 -3.04 -17.51 14.66
CA PRO A 13 -2.66 -16.15 15.07
C PRO A 13 -1.24 -16.05 15.68
N LEU A 14 -0.60 -17.17 15.98
CA LEU A 14 0.80 -17.22 16.47
C LEU A 14 1.84 -17.19 15.33
N ALA A 15 1.44 -17.45 14.10
CA ALA A 15 2.35 -17.47 12.94
C ALA A 15 2.60 -16.06 12.36
N ASN A 16 1.73 -15.10 12.67
CA ASN A 16 1.88 -13.72 12.25
C ASN A 16 1.20 -12.81 13.29
N PRO A 17 1.93 -12.31 14.30
CA PRO A 17 1.35 -11.45 15.33
C PRO A 17 0.78 -10.17 14.70
N PRO A 18 -0.26 -9.56 15.30
CA PRO A 18 -0.84 -8.35 14.75
C PRO A 18 0.21 -7.22 14.69
N MET A 19 0.38 -6.63 13.51
CA MET A 19 1.27 -5.50 13.27
C MET A 19 0.96 -4.36 14.25
N THR A 20 1.96 -4.01 15.06
CA THR A 20 1.81 -2.93 16.04
C THR A 20 1.80 -1.57 15.33
N ALA A 21 1.33 -0.52 16.02
CA ALA A 21 1.37 0.84 15.48
C ALA A 21 2.81 1.29 15.15
N THR A 22 3.79 0.85 15.93
CA THR A 22 5.21 1.14 15.69
C THR A 22 5.75 0.42 14.46
N ASP A 23 5.37 -0.84 14.27
CA ASP A 23 5.76 -1.62 13.07
C ASP A 23 5.11 -1.03 11.81
N ARG A 24 3.85 -0.60 11.91
CA ARG A 24 3.14 0.10 10.85
C ARG A 24 3.91 1.37 10.42
N GLN A 25 4.30 2.22 11.38
CA GLN A 25 5.03 3.44 11.06
C GLN A 25 6.39 3.17 10.42
N ARG A 26 7.16 2.22 10.97
CA ARG A 26 8.46 1.82 10.40
C ARG A 26 8.33 1.31 8.96
N THR A 27 7.24 0.61 8.68
CA THR A 27 6.95 0.06 7.36
C THR A 27 6.58 1.16 6.36
N LEU A 28 5.78 2.14 6.78
CA LEU A 28 5.48 3.31 5.95
C LEU A 28 6.75 4.12 5.65
N ASP A 29 7.59 4.36 6.66
CA ASP A 29 8.88 5.05 6.47
C ASP A 29 9.79 4.26 5.50
N TYR A 30 9.74 2.93 5.53
CA TYR A 30 10.45 2.08 4.59
C TYR A 30 9.90 2.22 3.17
N PHE A 31 8.57 2.26 2.98
CA PHE A 31 7.96 2.50 1.67
C PHE A 31 8.37 3.84 1.07
N GLU A 32 8.38 4.91 1.87
CA GLU A 32 8.83 6.23 1.44
C GLU A 32 10.28 6.21 0.96
N ARG A 33 11.19 5.53 1.68
CA ARG A 33 12.59 5.37 1.27
C ARG A 33 12.75 4.50 0.02
N LEU A 34 11.92 3.46 -0.11
CA LEU A 34 12.00 2.51 -1.21
C LEU A 34 11.45 3.11 -2.51
N GLY A 35 10.44 3.96 -2.41
CA GLY A 35 9.78 4.61 -3.53
C GLY A 35 8.71 3.76 -4.18
N ARG A 36 7.74 4.42 -4.82
CA ARG A 36 6.49 3.83 -5.30
C ARG A 36 6.69 2.62 -6.22
N ASP A 37 7.57 2.73 -7.20
CA ASP A 37 7.74 1.70 -8.23
C ASP A 37 8.28 0.39 -7.65
N LYS A 38 9.19 0.49 -6.68
CA LYS A 38 9.75 -0.67 -5.98
C LYS A 38 8.73 -1.28 -5.01
N VAL A 39 7.96 -0.47 -4.28
CA VAL A 39 6.87 -0.97 -3.43
C VAL A 39 5.85 -1.74 -4.27
N ARG A 40 5.46 -1.20 -5.43
CA ARG A 40 4.55 -1.87 -6.38
C ARG A 40 5.14 -3.17 -6.93
N LEU A 41 6.43 -3.19 -7.24
CA LEU A 41 7.10 -4.38 -7.74
C LEU A 41 7.14 -5.48 -6.67
N TYR A 42 7.57 -5.15 -5.45
CA TYR A 42 7.68 -6.11 -4.37
C TYR A 42 6.31 -6.57 -3.88
N SER A 43 5.30 -5.68 -3.91
CA SER A 43 3.94 -6.05 -3.54
C SER A 43 3.28 -7.02 -4.53
N ALA A 44 3.66 -6.91 -5.81
CA ALA A 44 3.14 -7.78 -6.86
C ALA A 44 3.81 -9.16 -6.89
N ILE A 45 5.10 -9.25 -6.54
CA ILE A 45 5.90 -10.48 -6.67
C ILE A 45 5.78 -11.35 -5.42
N ASP A 46 6.22 -10.88 -4.25
CA ASP A 46 6.29 -11.71 -3.04
C ASP A 46 6.39 -10.85 -1.76
N CYS A 47 5.25 -10.32 -1.30
CA CYS A 47 5.20 -9.52 -0.06
C CYS A 47 5.66 -10.27 1.18
N ASP A 48 5.45 -11.59 1.21
CA ASP A 48 5.78 -12.38 2.38
C ASP A 48 7.30 -12.48 2.53
N ARG A 49 7.99 -12.73 1.41
CA ARG A 49 9.46 -12.78 1.36
C ARG A 49 10.14 -11.43 1.50
N TYR A 50 9.58 -10.37 0.92
CA TYR A 50 10.27 -9.08 0.82
C TYR A 50 9.83 -8.04 1.84
N LEU A 51 8.58 -8.13 2.33
CA LEU A 51 7.97 -7.10 3.17
C LEU A 51 7.47 -7.63 4.52
N GLY A 52 7.49 -8.95 4.77
CA GLY A 52 7.28 -9.53 6.09
C GLY A 52 5.85 -9.94 6.43
N GLY A 53 4.96 -10.06 5.44
CA GLY A 53 3.66 -10.70 5.66
C GLY A 53 2.49 -10.10 4.87
N TRP A 54 1.33 -10.75 5.02
CA TRP A 54 0.07 -10.32 4.39
C TRP A 54 -0.41 -8.94 4.90
N GLN A 55 -0.18 -8.60 6.17
CA GLN A 55 -0.55 -7.28 6.73
C GLN A 55 0.23 -6.14 6.08
N VAL A 56 1.49 -6.41 5.69
CA VAL A 56 2.32 -5.43 4.99
C VAL A 56 1.89 -5.27 3.54
N ARG A 57 1.36 -6.33 2.91
CA ARG A 57 0.73 -6.22 1.59
C ARG A 57 -0.47 -5.28 1.60
N GLU A 58 -1.39 -5.48 2.55
CA GLU A 58 -2.56 -4.60 2.71
C GLU A 58 -2.12 -3.14 2.94
N LEU A 59 -1.10 -2.94 3.77
CA LEU A 59 -0.55 -1.61 4.02
C LEU A 59 0.11 -1.00 2.76
N ALA A 60 0.81 -1.81 1.97
CA ALA A 60 1.40 -1.39 0.70
C ALA A 60 0.32 -1.00 -0.32
N ASP A 61 -0.76 -1.76 -0.41
CA ASP A 61 -1.87 -1.46 -1.32
C ASP A 61 -2.59 -0.16 -0.91
N GLN A 62 -2.80 0.06 0.39
CA GLN A 62 -3.33 1.33 0.92
C GLN A 62 -2.40 2.51 0.58
N TRP A 63 -1.10 2.39 0.88
CA TRP A 63 -0.13 3.45 0.61
C TRP A 63 0.00 3.73 -0.89
N LEU A 64 -0.01 2.70 -1.75
CA LEU A 64 0.01 2.86 -3.21
C LEU A 64 -1.25 3.58 -3.72
N ALA A 65 -2.42 3.30 -3.14
CA ALA A 65 -3.65 4.00 -3.48
C ALA A 65 -3.58 5.48 -3.10
N GLU A 66 -3.10 5.80 -1.90
CA GLU A 66 -2.88 7.18 -1.44
C GLU A 66 -1.90 7.93 -2.35
N LYS A 67 -0.76 7.32 -2.70
CA LYS A 67 0.23 7.92 -3.62
C LYS A 67 -0.30 8.09 -5.04
N ALA A 68 -1.16 7.19 -5.51
CA ALA A 68 -1.80 7.33 -6.81
C ALA A 68 -2.83 8.47 -6.85
N GLU A 69 -3.48 8.78 -5.72
CA GLU A 69 -4.34 9.95 -5.60
C GLU A 69 -3.53 11.25 -5.49
N GLU A 70 -2.42 11.25 -4.76
CA GLU A 70 -1.51 12.40 -4.63
C GLU A 70 -0.89 12.80 -5.97
N GLU A 71 -0.52 11.83 -6.80
CA GLU A 71 0.08 12.07 -8.11
C GLU A 71 -0.97 12.27 -9.23
N ARG A 72 -2.27 12.11 -8.92
CA ARG A 72 -3.33 12.24 -9.92
C ARG A 72 -3.40 13.71 -10.36
N PRO A 73 -3.07 14.03 -11.62
CA PRO A 73 -3.14 15.40 -12.10
C PRO A 73 -4.60 15.85 -12.00
N VAL A 74 -4.84 16.87 -11.15
CA VAL A 74 -6.17 17.48 -11.03
C VAL A 74 -6.60 17.88 -12.43
N PRO A 75 -7.73 17.37 -12.94
CA PRO A 75 -8.03 17.54 -14.33
C PRO A 75 -8.31 19.02 -14.61
N LEU A 76 -7.73 19.54 -15.71
CA LEU A 76 -7.71 20.97 -16.05
C LEU A 76 -9.10 21.63 -16.04
N TRP A 77 -10.17 20.87 -16.27
CA TRP A 77 -11.56 21.36 -16.21
C TRP A 77 -11.99 21.82 -14.81
N ARG A 78 -11.44 21.26 -13.72
CA ARG A 78 -11.67 21.77 -12.36
C ARG A 78 -11.00 23.13 -12.10
N ARG A 79 -10.04 23.54 -12.92
CA ARG A 79 -9.34 24.83 -12.78
C ARG A 79 -10.09 26.00 -13.41
N ILE A 80 -11.00 25.73 -14.35
CA ILE A 80 -11.77 26.77 -15.07
C ILE A 80 -13.02 27.20 -14.30
N VAL A 81 -13.60 26.34 -13.44
CA VAL A 81 -14.83 26.63 -12.69
C VAL A 81 -14.61 27.58 -11.50
N ARG A 82 -13.36 27.94 -11.15
CA ARG A 82 -13.05 28.84 -10.03
C ARG A 82 -12.84 30.32 -10.42
N ARG A 83 -13.18 30.70 -11.66
CA ARG A 83 -13.30 32.11 -12.07
C ARG A 83 -14.74 32.38 -12.56
N ARG A 84 -15.67 32.48 -11.62
CA ARG A 84 -16.84 33.34 -11.77
C ARG A 84 -17.34 33.78 -10.41
#